data_AF-A0A3D3LTZ8-F1
#
_entry.id   AF-A0A3D3LTZ8-F1
#
_cell.length_a   1.000
_cell.length_b   1.000
_cell.length_c   1.000
_cell.angle_alpha   90.00
_cell.angle_beta   90.00
_cell.angle_gamma   90.00
#
_symmetry.space_group_name_H-M   'P 1'
#
loop_
_entity.id
_entity.type
_entity.pdbx_description
1 polymer ?
#
loop_
_entity_poly.entity_id
_entity_poly.type
_entity_poly.pdbx_seq_one_letter_code
_entity_poly.pdbx_strand_id
1 'polypeptide(L)'
;METFKIEIQEFLAKVVEIKATSSDEAISKVCKSYKTAEIVLDYNDFVEVDFIDINSQSKNDEKNMIIKEIIEYLYLDEKKHFEELEKPENHIFKKLERLKLLTD
;
A
#
# COMPACT_ATOMS: atom_id res chain seq x y z
N MET A 1 -25.44 -25.75 10.83
CA MET A 1 -25.05 -24.67 9.90
C MET A 1 -24.22 -23.68 10.69
N GLU A 2 -23.12 -23.22 10.11
CA GLU A 2 -22.21 -22.25 10.74
C GLU A 2 -22.34 -20.90 10.05
N THR A 3 -22.04 -19.83 10.78
CA THR A 3 -22.12 -18.45 10.29
C THR A 3 -20.71 -17.96 9.95
N PHE A 4 -20.50 -17.52 8.72
CA PHE A 4 -19.24 -16.95 8.25
C PHE A 4 -19.39 -15.45 8.05
N LYS A 5 -18.31 -14.70 8.32
CA LYS A 5 -18.25 -13.25 8.08
C LYS A 5 -17.36 -13.02 6.87
N ILE A 6 -17.97 -12.66 5.76
CA ILE A 6 -17.26 -12.32 4.52
C ILE A 6 -17.43 -10.82 4.29
N GLU A 7 -16.32 -10.12 4.18
CA GLU A 7 -16.25 -8.73 3.72
C GLU A 7 -16.22 -8.71 2.19
N ILE A 8 -16.97 -7.78 1.60
CA ILE A 8 -17.01 -7.53 0.16
C ILE A 8 -16.42 -6.15 -0.06
N GLN A 9 -15.32 -6.06 -0.81
CA GLN A 9 -14.67 -4.80 -1.17
C GLN A 9 -14.77 -4.58 -2.67
N GLU A 10 -15.18 -3.38 -3.08
CA GLU A 10 -15.23 -3.00 -4.50
C GLU A 10 -14.18 -1.92 -4.78
N PHE A 11 -13.43 -2.10 -5.86
CA PHE A 11 -12.51 -1.08 -6.38
C PHE A 11 -13.16 -0.40 -7.58
N LEU A 12 -13.39 0.91 -7.45
CA LEU A 12 -13.92 1.76 -8.53
C LEU A 12 -12.81 2.70 -9.00
N ALA A 13 -12.66 2.86 -10.32
CA ALA A 13 -11.68 3.77 -10.91
C ALA A 13 -12.26 4.54 -12.09
N LYS A 14 -11.92 5.83 -12.16
CA LYS A 14 -12.36 6.75 -13.19
C LYS A 14 -11.24 7.68 -13.60
N VAL A 15 -11.00 7.81 -14.91
CA VAL A 15 -10.04 8.76 -15.46
C VAL A 15 -10.75 10.08 -15.75
N VAL A 16 -10.21 11.18 -15.24
CA VAL A 16 -10.78 12.53 -15.43
C VAL A 16 -9.74 13.47 -16.03
N GLU A 17 -10.16 14.31 -16.97
CA GLU A 17 -9.33 15.37 -17.54
C GLU A 17 -9.58 16.69 -16.80
N ILE A 18 -8.52 17.31 -16.28
CA ILE A 18 -8.61 18.59 -15.57
C ILE A 18 -7.53 19.57 -16.00
N LYS A 19 -7.89 20.85 -16.05
CA LYS A 19 -6.96 21.94 -16.32
C LYS A 19 -6.31 22.41 -15.02
N ALA A 20 -4.99 22.29 -14.94
CA ALA A 20 -4.18 22.73 -13.81
C ALA A 20 -2.79 23.19 -14.28
N THR A 21 -2.12 23.99 -13.46
CA THR A 21 -0.77 24.50 -13.74
C THR A 21 0.33 23.58 -13.21
N SER A 22 -0.01 22.64 -12.32
CA SER A 22 0.88 21.60 -11.80
C SER A 22 0.12 20.30 -11.49
N SER A 23 0.86 19.20 -11.30
CA SER A 23 0.31 17.92 -10.85
C SER A 23 -0.36 18.02 -9.48
N ASP A 24 0.24 18.75 -8.54
CA ASP A 24 -0.28 18.90 -7.18
C ASP A 24 -1.59 19.71 -7.17
N GLU A 25 -1.70 20.72 -8.04
CA GLU A 25 -2.93 21.47 -8.23
C GLU A 25 -4.02 20.60 -8.88
N ALA A 26 -3.65 19.77 -9.86
CA ALA A 26 -4.58 18.84 -10.50
C ALA A 26 -5.18 17.85 -9.48
N ILE A 27 -4.33 17.23 -8.65
CA ILE A 27 -4.74 16.30 -7.59
C ILE A 27 -5.63 17.03 -6.57
N SER A 28 -5.23 18.23 -6.14
CA SER A 28 -6.00 19.02 -5.17
C SER A 28 -7.40 19.36 -5.68
N LYS A 29 -7.52 19.73 -6.96
CA LYS A 29 -8.81 20.03 -7.60
C LYS A 29 -9.70 18.78 -7.68
N VAL A 30 -9.17 17.66 -8.18
CA VAL A 30 -9.93 16.40 -8.28
C VAL A 30 -10.37 15.93 -6.89
N CYS A 31 -9.50 16.01 -5.88
CA CYS A 31 -9.83 15.66 -4.50
C CYS A 31 -10.98 16.53 -3.96
N LYS A 32 -10.97 17.83 -4.24
CA LYS A 32 -12.04 18.74 -3.85
C LYS A 32 -13.36 18.40 -4.55
N SER A 33 -13.33 18.23 -5.88
CA SER A 33 -14.51 17.90 -6.68
C SER A 33 -15.12 16.54 -6.31
N TYR A 34 -14.30 15.56 -5.93
CA TYR A 34 -14.81 14.29 -5.39
C TYR A 34 -15.49 14.49 -4.02
N LYS A 35 -14.88 15.27 -3.11
CA LYS A 35 -15.46 15.58 -1.79
C LYS A 35 -16.74 16.41 -1.87
N THR A 36 -16.89 17.26 -2.88
CA THR A 36 -18.12 18.04 -3.14
C THR A 36 -19.13 17.29 -4.00
N ALA A 37 -18.88 16.03 -4.33
CA ALA A 37 -19.72 15.18 -5.18
C ALA A 37 -19.94 15.73 -6.61
N GLU A 38 -19.04 16.58 -7.11
CA GLU A 38 -18.99 16.97 -8.52
C GLU A 38 -18.46 15.82 -9.39
N ILE A 39 -17.54 15.03 -8.85
CA ILE A 39 -17.09 13.76 -9.44
C ILE A 39 -17.68 12.65 -8.57
N VAL A 40 -18.48 11.78 -9.18
CA VAL A 40 -19.02 10.59 -8.54
C VAL A 40 -18.56 9.38 -9.34
N LEU A 41 -18.09 8.36 -8.60
CA LEU A 41 -17.82 7.04 -9.14
C LEU A 41 -19.07 6.19 -8.92
N ASP A 42 -19.52 5.53 -9.97
CA ASP A 42 -20.68 4.64 -9.92
C ASP A 42 -20.36 3.24 -10.46
N TYR A 43 -21.37 2.41 -10.66
CA TYR A 43 -21.22 1.04 -11.12
C TYR A 43 -20.53 0.92 -12.51
N ASN A 44 -20.55 1.97 -13.33
CA ASN A 44 -19.85 1.98 -14.62
C ASN A 44 -18.34 2.15 -14.44
N ASP A 45 -17.91 2.68 -13.29
CA ASP A 45 -16.51 2.86 -12.92
C ASP A 45 -15.95 1.63 -12.17
N PHE A 46 -16.70 0.50 -12.17
CA PHE A 46 -16.29 -0.74 -11.52
C PHE A 46 -15.08 -1.39 -12.20
N VAL A 47 -14.10 -1.77 -11.39
CA VAL A 47 -12.89 -2.46 -11.84
C VAL A 47 -12.87 -3.91 -11.35
N GLU A 48 -12.94 -4.11 -10.04
CA GLU A 48 -12.85 -5.43 -9.43
C GLU A 48 -13.54 -5.49 -8.06
N VAL A 49 -13.81 -6.72 -7.62
CA VAL A 49 -14.43 -7.02 -6.32
C VAL A 49 -13.63 -8.12 -5.63
N ASP A 50 -13.33 -7.91 -4.36
CA ASP A 50 -12.68 -8.89 -3.50
C ASP A 50 -13.64 -9.40 -2.43
N PHE A 51 -13.53 -10.70 -2.14
CA PHE A 51 -14.29 -11.39 -1.11
C PHE A 51 -13.33 -11.90 -0.04
N ILE A 52 -13.34 -11.24 1.11
CA ILE A 52 -12.37 -11.47 2.18
C ILE A 52 -13.08 -12.17 3.33
N ASP A 53 -12.68 -13.39 3.64
CA ASP A 53 -13.10 -14.02 4.91
C ASP A 53 -12.37 -13.31 6.05
N ILE A 54 -13.12 -12.59 6.88
CA ILE A 54 -12.57 -11.79 7.99
C ILE A 54 -11.79 -12.69 8.97
N ASN A 55 -12.20 -13.96 9.13
CA ASN A 55 -11.47 -14.91 9.97
C ASN A 55 -10.12 -15.31 9.35
N SER A 56 -9.99 -15.27 8.02
CA SER A 56 -8.72 -15.49 7.32
C SER A 56 -7.84 -14.23 7.29
N GLN A 57 -8.45 -13.04 7.27
CA GLN A 57 -7.76 -11.76 7.31
C GLN A 57 -6.90 -11.64 8.57
N SER A 58 -7.41 -12.07 9.73
CA SER A 58 -6.62 -12.16 10.98
C SER A 58 -5.30 -12.92 10.79
N LYS A 59 -5.29 -14.02 10.02
CA LYS A 59 -4.07 -14.80 9.77
C LYS A 59 -3.11 -14.10 8.81
N ASN A 60 -3.63 -13.39 7.80
CA ASN A 60 -2.81 -12.62 6.87
C ASN A 60 -2.24 -11.35 7.52
N ASP A 61 -3.01 -10.71 8.40
CA ASP A 61 -2.57 -9.56 9.19
C ASP A 61 -1.48 -9.97 10.19
N GLU A 62 -1.66 -11.09 10.90
CA GLU A 62 -0.61 -11.71 11.73
C GLU A 62 0.64 -12.03 10.90
N LYS A 63 0.47 -12.63 9.72
CA LYS A 63 1.58 -12.91 8.81
C LYS A 63 2.31 -11.64 8.38
N ASN A 64 1.58 -10.58 8.06
CA ASN A 64 2.15 -9.28 7.67
C ASN A 64 2.88 -8.61 8.84
N MET A 65 2.36 -8.70 10.07
CA MET A 65 3.06 -8.24 11.27
C MET A 65 4.38 -8.99 11.48
N ILE A 66 4.35 -10.33 11.39
CA ILE A 66 5.55 -11.17 11.52
C ILE A 66 6.58 -10.81 10.43
N ILE A 67 6.13 -10.59 9.18
CA ILE A 67 7.02 -10.19 8.08
C ILE A 67 7.67 -8.83 8.39
N LYS A 68 6.92 -7.84 8.90
CA LYS A 68 7.46 -6.53 9.28
C LYS A 68 8.53 -6.66 10.38
N GLU A 69 8.27 -7.45 11.42
CA GLU A 69 9.23 -7.69 12.50
C GLU A 69 10.52 -8.36 11.99
N ILE A 70 10.39 -9.35 11.11
CA ILE A 70 11.56 -10.03 10.50
C ILE A 70 12.37 -9.06 9.63
N ILE A 71 11.71 -8.24 8.80
CA ILE A 71 12.38 -7.26 7.95
C ILE A 71 13.12 -6.23 8.82
N GLU A 72 12.51 -5.75 9.91
CA GLU A 72 13.15 -4.79 10.79
C GLU A 72 14.38 -5.37 11.51
N TYR A 73 14.28 -6.60 12.00
CA TYR A 73 15.41 -7.32 12.59
C TYR A 73 16.57 -7.47 11.60
N LEU A 74 16.29 -7.97 10.39
CA LEU A 74 17.30 -8.14 9.34
C LEU A 74 17.89 -6.79 8.89
N TYR A 75 17.08 -5.73 8.82
CA TYR A 75 17.56 -4.40 8.49
C TYR A 75 18.57 -3.88 9.51
N LEU A 76 18.30 -4.04 10.80
CA LEU A 76 19.20 -3.61 11.87
C LEU A 76 20.51 -4.41 11.88
N ASP A 77 20.42 -5.72 11.67
CA ASP A 77 21.58 -6.61 11.63
C ASP A 77 22.48 -6.33 10.41
N GLU A 78 21.88 -6.22 9.22
CA GLU A 78 22.59 -5.92 7.98
C GLU A 78 23.16 -4.50 7.95
N LYS A 79 22.52 -3.55 8.65
CA LYS A 79 23.07 -2.20 8.84
C LYS A 79 24.40 -2.25 9.58
N LYS A 80 24.46 -3.04 10.66
CA LYS A 80 25.67 -3.21 11.46
C LYS A 80 26.79 -3.84 10.61
N HIS A 81 26.46 -4.89 9.85
CA HIS A 81 27.40 -5.52 8.92
C HIS A 81 27.88 -4.57 7.80
N PHE A 82 27.00 -3.71 7.29
CA PHE A 82 27.36 -2.71 6.29
C PHE A 82 28.33 -1.65 6.83
N GLU A 83 28.15 -1.21 8.08
CA GLU A 83 29.03 -0.26 8.76
C GLU A 83 30.40 -0.87 9.09
N GLU A 84 30.43 -2.16 9.46
CA GLU A 84 31.67 -2.90 9.77
C GLU A 84 32.53 -3.22 8.52
N LEU A 85 31.93 -3.32 7.34
CA LEU A 85 32.60 -3.68 6.07
C LEU A 85 33.03 -2.49 5.20
N GLU A 86 33.11 -1.26 5.76
CA GLU A 86 33.42 -0.02 5.01
C GLU A 86 32.45 0.27 3.84
N LYS A 87 31.17 -0.04 3.99
CA LYS A 87 30.10 0.33 3.04
C LYS A 87 30.28 -0.25 1.62
N PRO A 88 30.36 -1.58 1.48
CA PRO A 88 30.55 -2.21 0.18
C PRO A 88 29.37 -1.91 -0.76
N GLU A 89 29.67 -1.58 -2.02
CA GLU A 89 28.70 -0.98 -2.93
C GLU A 89 27.50 -1.90 -3.24
N ASN A 90 27.72 -3.23 -3.16
CA ASN A 90 26.78 -4.31 -3.45
C ASN A 90 26.18 -5.00 -2.20
N HIS A 91 26.15 -4.35 -1.04
CA HIS A 91 25.59 -4.95 0.18
C HIS A 91 24.06 -5.10 0.13
N ILE A 92 23.54 -6.20 0.70
CA ILE A 92 22.10 -6.47 0.78
C ILE A 92 21.34 -5.39 1.58
N PHE A 93 22.03 -4.72 2.51
CA PHE A 93 21.52 -3.57 3.26
C PHE A 93 20.89 -2.48 2.36
N LYS A 94 21.52 -2.09 1.25
CA LYS A 94 20.95 -1.07 0.34
C LYS A 94 19.64 -1.53 -0.31
N LYS A 95 19.48 -2.84 -0.54
CA LYS A 95 18.24 -3.42 -1.07
C LYS A 95 17.16 -3.46 0.01
N LEU A 96 17.53 -3.79 1.25
CA LEU A 96 16.62 -3.76 2.40
C LEU A 96 16.17 -2.34 2.75
N GLU A 97 17.05 -1.34 2.67
CA GLU A 97 16.70 0.07 2.83
C GLU A 97 15.65 0.52 1.81
N ARG A 98 15.85 0.16 0.55
CA ARG A 98 14.90 0.45 -0.52
C ARG A 98 13.57 -0.28 -0.34
N LEU A 99 13.60 -1.52 0.16
CA LEU A 99 12.41 -2.29 0.47
C LEU A 99 11.63 -1.67 1.65
N LYS A 100 12.34 -1.21 2.69
CA LYS A 100 11.74 -0.52 3.83
C LYS A 100 10.99 0.74 3.40
N LEU A 101 11.59 1.58 2.55
CA LEU A 101 10.96 2.78 1.99
C LEU A 101 9.70 2.51 1.12
N LEU A 102 9.55 1.31 0.59
CA LEU A 102 8.37 0.92 -0.21
C LEU A 102 7.28 0.26 0.64
N THR A 103 7.59 -0.11 1.88
CA THR A 103 6.68 -0.85 2.79
C THR A 103 6.18 0.04 3.94
N ASP A 104 6.87 1.15 4.24
CA ASP A 104 6.41 2.28 5.07
C ASP A 104 5.48 3.22 4.29
#